data_AF-A0A6I8M2A5-F1
#
_entry.id   AF-A0A6I8M2A5-F1
#
_cell.length_a   1.000
_cell.length_b   1.000
_cell.length_c   1.000
_cell.angle_alpha   90.00
_cell.angle_beta   90.00
_cell.angle_gamma   90.00
#
_symmetry.space_group_name_H-M   'P 1'
#
loop_
_entity.id
_entity.type
_entity.pdbx_description
1 polymer ?
#
loop_
_entity_poly.entity_id
_entity_poly.type
_entity_poly.pdbx_seq_one_letter_code
_entity_poly.pdbx_strand_id
1 'polypeptide(L)'
;MTATTLTRVLRETHTVTGIARLIVRWDRETGWAHLAIAVPGSGLACFAGFHRFAGGSAEAVAAELAAAGCVSAPPLHLDDMLSEIEAVLPEVTPDARR
;
A
#
# COMPACT_ATOMS: atom_id res chain seq x y z
N MET A 1 4.16 9.58 -17.50
CA MET A 1 3.64 9.26 -16.15
C MET A 1 4.82 9.22 -15.19
N THR A 2 4.96 10.19 -14.29
CA THR A 2 5.98 10.18 -13.24
C THR A 2 5.58 9.16 -12.17
N ALA A 3 6.43 8.17 -11.90
CA ALA A 3 6.22 7.20 -10.84
C ALA A 3 6.10 7.94 -9.50
N THR A 4 4.92 7.89 -8.89
CA THR A 4 4.73 8.39 -7.52
C THR A 4 5.41 7.42 -6.57
N THR A 5 6.36 7.90 -5.76
CA THR A 5 6.94 7.09 -4.68
C THR A 5 5.84 6.66 -3.72
N LEU A 6 5.85 5.40 -3.29
CA LEU A 6 4.86 4.83 -2.36
C LEU A 6 4.64 5.73 -1.13
N THR A 7 5.73 6.25 -0.56
CA THR A 7 5.70 7.22 0.56
C THR A 7 4.90 8.49 0.27
N ARG A 8 4.85 8.97 -0.99
CA ARG A 8 4.04 10.13 -1.36
C ARG A 8 2.54 9.79 -1.40
N VAL A 9 2.16 8.64 -1.97
CA VAL A 9 0.75 8.16 -1.92
C VAL A 9 0.28 8.03 -0.48
N LEU A 10 1.11 7.43 0.37
CA LEU A 10 0.80 7.26 1.78
C LEU A 10 0.65 8.61 2.49
N ARG A 11 1.55 9.57 2.22
CA ARG A 11 1.46 10.95 2.75
C ARG A 11 0.20 11.69 2.38
N GLU A 12 -0.22 11.62 1.12
CA GLU A 12 -1.42 12.31 0.65
C GLU A 12 -2.70 11.68 1.23
N THR A 13 -2.63 10.41 1.66
CA THR A 13 -3.78 9.69 2.23
C THR A 13 -3.78 9.67 3.77
N HIS A 14 -2.79 10.28 4.45
CA HIS A 14 -2.64 10.31 5.91
C HIS A 14 -3.65 11.18 6.67
N THR A 15 -4.72 11.69 6.04
CA THR A 15 -5.80 12.37 6.79
C THR A 15 -6.72 11.41 7.54
N VAL A 16 -6.44 10.10 7.49
CA VAL A 16 -7.22 9.06 8.17
C VAL A 16 -6.72 8.87 9.60
N THR A 17 -7.59 9.12 10.56
CA THR A 17 -7.36 8.79 11.99
C THR A 17 -7.60 7.30 12.23
N GLY A 18 -6.60 6.58 12.78
CA GLY A 18 -6.70 5.16 13.18
C GLY A 18 -5.76 4.23 12.41
N ILE A 19 -5.76 2.93 12.77
CA ILE A 19 -4.96 1.89 12.10
C ILE A 19 -5.54 1.63 10.69
N ALA A 20 -5.03 2.35 9.70
CA ALA A 20 -5.41 2.16 8.30
C ALA A 20 -4.62 1.00 7.66
N ARG A 21 -5.28 0.24 6.80
CA ARG A 21 -4.65 -0.81 5.99
C ARG A 21 -4.52 -0.36 4.55
N LEU A 22 -3.35 -0.58 3.96
CA LEU A 22 -3.12 -0.48 2.53
C LEU A 22 -3.39 -1.83 1.89
N ILE A 23 -4.26 -1.84 0.89
CA ILE A 23 -4.49 -2.98 -0.01
C ILE A 23 -3.71 -2.67 -1.30
N VAL A 24 -2.78 -3.54 -1.63
CA VAL A 24 -1.96 -3.46 -2.83
C VAL A 24 -2.33 -4.61 -3.73
N ARG A 25 -2.91 -4.32 -4.89
CA ARG A 25 -3.16 -5.31 -5.94
C ARG A 25 -2.25 -5.03 -7.11
N TRP A 26 -1.41 -5.99 -7.49
CA TRP A 26 -0.42 -5.78 -8.54
C TRP A 26 -0.41 -6.89 -9.59
N ASP A 27 0.03 -6.50 -10.77
CA ASP A 27 0.34 -7.40 -11.88
C ASP A 27 1.78 -7.89 -11.78
N ARG A 28 1.97 -9.21 -11.73
CA ARG A 28 3.27 -9.86 -11.52
C ARG A 28 4.22 -9.73 -12.70
N GLU A 29 3.72 -9.49 -13.90
CA GLU A 29 4.55 -9.32 -15.10
C GLU A 29 5.16 -7.91 -15.16
N THR A 30 4.36 -6.89 -14.89
CA THR A 30 4.72 -5.49 -15.11
C THR A 30 5.14 -4.75 -13.83
N GLY A 31 4.74 -5.27 -12.67
CA GLY A 31 4.93 -4.64 -11.35
C GLY A 31 3.99 -3.45 -11.10
N TRP A 32 3.04 -3.17 -11.99
CA TRP A 32 2.04 -2.12 -11.77
C TRP A 32 1.03 -2.54 -10.73
N ALA A 33 0.70 -1.62 -9.83
CA ALA A 33 -0.18 -1.84 -8.73
C ALA A 33 -1.24 -0.75 -8.57
N HIS A 34 -2.43 -1.19 -8.22
CA HIS A 34 -3.52 -0.38 -7.72
C HIS A 34 -3.47 -0.38 -6.18
N LEU A 35 -3.52 0.82 -5.60
CA LEU A 35 -3.45 1.04 -4.16
C LEU A 35 -4.81 1.50 -3.64
N ALA A 36 -5.29 0.87 -2.58
CA ALA A 36 -6.49 1.28 -1.86
C ALA A 36 -6.23 1.31 -0.35
N ILE A 37 -6.94 2.17 0.38
CA ILE A 37 -6.84 2.28 1.83
C ILE A 37 -8.16 1.89 2.48
N ALA A 38 -8.11 0.91 3.36
CA ALA A 38 -9.22 0.46 4.17
C ALA A 38 -9.07 0.98 5.60
N VAL A 39 -10.08 1.70 6.08
CA VAL A 39 -10.15 2.20 7.45
C VAL A 39 -11.14 1.31 8.22
N PRO A 40 -10.74 0.69 9.35
CA PRO A 40 -11.65 -0.11 10.15
C PRO A 40 -12.93 0.68 10.50
N GLY A 41 -14.10 0.07 10.26
CA GLY A 41 -15.40 0.68 10.54
C GLY A 41 -15.95 1.63 9.46
N SER A 42 -15.18 1.96 8.41
CA SER A 42 -15.66 2.83 7.32
C SER A 42 -16.47 2.10 6.22
N GLY A 43 -16.48 0.78 6.23
CA GLY A 43 -17.29 -0.06 5.34
C GLY A 43 -16.73 -0.28 3.93
N LEU A 44 -15.94 0.65 3.36
CA LEU A 44 -15.35 0.51 2.03
C LEU A 44 -13.90 1.02 1.99
N ALA A 45 -13.06 0.35 1.18
CA ALA A 45 -11.73 0.83 0.88
C ALA A 45 -11.78 1.97 -0.14
N CYS A 46 -10.98 3.01 0.06
CA CYS A 46 -10.86 4.17 -0.82
C CYS A 46 -9.68 4.02 -1.77
N PHE A 47 -9.82 4.47 -3.02
CA PHE A 47 -8.71 4.55 -3.95
C PHE A 47 -7.62 5.50 -3.42
N ALA A 48 -6.36 5.05 -3.43
CA ALA A 48 -5.22 5.82 -2.98
C ALA A 48 -4.27 6.19 -4.13
N GLY A 49 -4.18 5.37 -5.18
CA GLY A 49 -3.35 5.68 -6.34
C GLY A 49 -2.86 4.48 -7.12
N PHE A 50 -1.92 4.75 -8.03
CA PHE A 50 -1.15 3.74 -8.73
C PHE A 50 0.33 3.85 -8.37
N HIS A 51 1.00 2.71 -8.28
CA HIS A 51 2.43 2.63 -8.04
C HIS A 51 3.02 1.50 -8.89
N ARG A 52 4.28 1.65 -9.30
CA ARG A 52 5.00 0.59 -9.99
C ARG A 52 6.14 0.14 -9.10
N PHE A 53 6.05 -1.09 -8.62
CA PHE A 53 7.09 -1.72 -7.82
C PHE A 53 8.32 -2.03 -8.67
N ALA A 54 9.48 -2.09 -8.02
CA ALA A 54 10.75 -2.41 -8.70
C ALA A 54 10.77 -3.83 -9.32
N GLY A 55 9.96 -4.75 -8.79
CA GLY A 55 9.77 -6.10 -9.32
C GLY A 55 8.35 -6.62 -9.05
N GLY A 56 7.89 -7.56 -9.88
CA GLY A 56 6.55 -8.15 -9.76
C GLY A 56 6.47 -9.34 -8.80
N SER A 57 7.57 -9.74 -8.15
CA SER A 57 7.55 -10.81 -7.13
C SER A 57 6.98 -10.30 -5.81
N ALA A 58 6.40 -11.19 -5.02
CA ALA A 58 5.85 -10.81 -3.72
C ALA A 58 6.93 -10.33 -2.75
N GLU A 59 8.14 -10.88 -2.83
CA GLU A 59 9.29 -10.47 -2.02
C GLU A 59 9.71 -9.03 -2.36
N ALA A 60 9.72 -8.66 -3.65
CA ALA A 60 10.05 -7.32 -4.09
C ALA A 60 9.01 -6.30 -3.58
N VAL A 61 7.73 -6.63 -3.70
CA VAL A 61 6.63 -5.80 -3.20
C VAL A 61 6.69 -5.67 -1.67
N ALA A 62 6.89 -6.77 -0.95
CA ALA A 62 7.00 -6.77 0.51
C ALA A 62 8.23 -5.98 1.00
N ALA A 63 9.37 -6.08 0.31
CA ALA A 63 10.58 -5.31 0.64
C ALA A 63 10.35 -3.80 0.48
N GLU A 64 9.67 -3.38 -0.58
CA GLU A 64 9.36 -1.96 -0.81
C GLU A 64 8.33 -1.43 0.21
N LEU A 65 7.33 -2.24 0.58
CA LEU A 65 6.39 -1.94 1.67
C LEU A 65 7.10 -1.80 3.03
N ALA A 66 8.02 -2.72 3.34
CA ALA A 66 8.82 -2.67 4.56
C ALA A 66 9.76 -1.45 4.59
N ALA A 67 10.36 -1.09 3.46
CA ALA A 67 11.16 0.14 3.33
C ALA A 67 10.32 1.41 3.54
N ALA A 68 9.02 1.36 3.25
CA ALA A 68 8.06 2.42 3.56
C ALA A 68 7.53 2.36 5.01
N GLY A 69 8.01 1.43 5.84
CA GLY A 69 7.62 1.27 7.24
C GLY A 69 6.29 0.53 7.44
N CYS A 70 5.77 -0.13 6.41
CA CYS A 70 4.54 -0.92 6.51
C CYS A 70 4.85 -2.35 6.96
N VAL A 71 3.90 -2.98 7.67
CA VAL A 71 3.97 -4.41 8.00
C VAL A 71 2.98 -5.15 7.12
N SER A 72 3.48 -5.96 6.19
CA SER A 72 2.65 -6.69 5.23
C SER A 72 2.24 -8.08 5.73
N ALA A 73 0.99 -8.46 5.46
CA ALA A 73 0.53 -9.85 5.56
C ALA A 73 1.13 -10.71 4.43
N PRO A 74 0.98 -12.05 4.45
CA PRO A 74 1.32 -12.88 3.30
C PRO A 74 0.51 -12.48 2.05
N PRO A 75 1.11 -12.56 0.86
CA PRO A 75 0.41 -12.27 -0.40
C PRO A 75 -0.66 -13.33 -0.71
N LEU A 76 -1.72 -12.91 -1.38
CA LEU A 76 -2.75 -13.75 -1.97
C LEU A 76 -2.65 -13.69 -3.50
N HIS A 77 -2.59 -14.84 -4.17
CA HIS A 77 -2.69 -14.90 -5.62
C HIS A 77 -4.17 -14.94 -6.02
N LEU A 78 -4.60 -13.91 -6.76
CA LEU A 78 -5.99 -13.79 -7.21
C LEU A 78 -6.22 -14.59 -8.50
N ASP A 79 -5.23 -14.56 -9.39
CA ASP A 79 -5.18 -15.32 -10.63
C ASP A 79 -3.72 -15.52 -11.11
N ASP A 80 -3.55 -15.98 -12.34
CA ASP A 80 -2.26 -16.28 -12.97
C ASP A 80 -1.32 -15.07 -13.11
N MET A 81 -1.85 -13.84 -13.02
CA MET A 81 -1.11 -12.60 -13.24
C MET A 81 -1.23 -11.62 -12.06
N LEU A 82 -2.37 -11.61 -11.36
CA LEU A 82 -2.66 -10.67 -10.28
C LEU A 82 -2.40 -11.28 -8.90
N SER A 83 -1.81 -10.48 -8.04
CA SER A 83 -1.64 -10.77 -6.62
C SER A 83 -2.06 -9.58 -5.77
N GLU A 84 -2.37 -9.86 -4.52
CA GLU A 84 -2.81 -8.88 -3.54
C GLU A 84 -2.07 -9.05 -2.21
N ILE A 85 -1.74 -7.95 -1.56
CA ILE A 85 -1.12 -7.95 -0.25
C ILE A 85 -1.71 -6.81 0.58
N GLU A 86 -2.12 -7.13 1.80
CA GLU A 86 -2.51 -6.14 2.80
C GLU A 86 -1.28 -5.72 3.60
N ALA A 87 -1.16 -4.43 3.89
CA ALA A 87 -0.13 -3.91 4.77
C ALA A 87 -0.71 -2.91 5.76
N VAL A 88 -0.28 -3.00 7.02
CA VAL A 88 -0.64 -2.02 8.05
C VAL A 88 0.24 -0.80 7.87
N LEU A 89 -0.39 0.38 7.77
CA LEU A 89 0.32 1.65 7.69
C LEU A 89 0.91 2.00 9.06
N PRO A 90 2.11 2.59 9.12
CA PRO A 90 2.65 3.10 10.37
C PRO A 90 1.73 4.19 10.93
N GLU A 91 1.44 4.14 12.23
CA GLU A 91 0.76 5.25 12.90
C GLU A 91 1.63 6.51 12.80
N VAL A 92 1.13 7.51 12.09
CA VAL A 92 1.72 8.84 12.14
C VAL A 92 1.17 9.49 13.39
N THR A 93 1.94 9.50 14.47
CA THR A 93 1.67 10.42 15.57
C THR A 93 1.71 11.84 14.98
N PRO A 94 0.62 12.62 15.03
CA PRO A 94 0.72 14.02 14.68
C PRO A 94 1.77 14.61 15.62
N ASP A 95 2.86 15.07 15.03
CA ASP A 95 3.93 15.79 15.70
C ASP A 95 3.27 16.81 16.65
N ALA A 96 3.46 16.62 17.96
CA ALA A 96 2.94 17.51 18.99
C ALA A 96 3.71 18.83 18.91
N ARG A 97 3.48 19.61 17.85
CA ARG A 97 4.04 20.94 17.69
C ARG A 97 3.25 21.90 18.58
N ARG A 98 3.80 22.05 19.78
CA ARG A 98 3.70 23.23 20.63
C ARG A 98 4.11 24.50 19.88
#